data_AF-A0A831XJF0-F1
#
_entry.id   AF-A0A831XJF0-F1
#
_cell.length_a   1.000
_cell.length_b   1.000
_cell.length_c   1.000
_cell.angle_alpha   90.00
_cell.angle_beta   90.00
_cell.angle_gamma   90.00
#
_symmetry.space_group_name_H-M   'P 1'
#
loop_
_entity.id
_entity.type
_entity.pdbx_description
1 polymer ?
#
loop_
_entity_poly.entity_id
_entity_poly.type
_entity_poly.pdbx_seq_one_letter_code
_entity_poly.pdbx_strand_id
1 'polypeptide(L)'
;MTRRDDMPSTGSVMAKRSVFEAVGLFDESLEWSGEDDLFARQVLKARFRVWFTPRSVVHHLIPAYRLTPEFFRWISLRVGVALAEVDCRMRGRAAVLARAAARLVLVALVHAPQLLAAKATGDKAAALDRRCAIWRAMTYTYETLFLFAPRLFPQERRLEQFKLRAERQSLGVGEARPRCSEDGPDDVEHSTEGVET
;
A
#
# COMPACT_ATOMS: atom_id res chain seq x y z
N MET A 1 -20.46 2.63 -4.68
CA MET A 1 -19.40 1.80 -4.07
C MET A 1 -18.15 2.08 -4.87
N THR A 2 -17.22 2.89 -4.35
CA THR A 2 -15.97 3.24 -5.04
C THR A 2 -15.15 1.97 -5.26
N ARG A 3 -14.56 1.80 -6.45
CA ARG A 3 -13.62 0.70 -6.69
C ARG A 3 -12.38 0.96 -5.84
N ARG A 4 -11.66 -0.10 -5.48
CA ARG A 4 -10.43 0.02 -4.68
C ARG A 4 -9.38 0.91 -5.37
N ASP A 5 -9.39 0.93 -6.71
CA ASP A 5 -8.49 1.75 -7.52
C ASP A 5 -8.84 3.25 -7.46
N ASP A 6 -10.01 3.60 -6.90
CA ASP A 6 -10.44 4.98 -6.68
C ASP A 6 -10.09 5.48 -5.26
N MET A 7 -9.39 4.68 -4.45
CA MET A 7 -9.04 5.05 -3.08
C MET A 7 -7.93 6.11 -3.07
N PRO A 8 -8.11 7.25 -2.39
CA PRO A 8 -7.08 8.28 -2.33
C PRO A 8 -5.87 7.75 -1.55
N SER A 9 -4.68 7.87 -2.14
CA SER A 9 -3.42 7.71 -1.40
C SER A 9 -3.16 8.96 -0.57
N THR A 10 -2.79 8.79 0.70
CA THR A 10 -2.54 9.90 1.63
C THR A 10 -1.31 10.75 1.29
N GLY A 11 -0.49 10.34 0.32
CA GLY A 11 0.66 11.12 -0.17
C GLY A 11 0.29 12.44 -0.88
N SER A 12 -0.98 12.65 -1.24
CA SER A 12 -1.48 13.90 -1.81
C SER A 12 -2.96 14.11 -1.44
N VAL A 13 -3.24 14.28 -0.15
CA VAL A 13 -4.61 14.48 0.36
C VAL A 13 -4.66 15.71 1.27
N MET A 14 -5.69 16.51 1.09
CA MET A 14 -6.10 17.54 2.04
C MET A 14 -7.45 17.14 2.66
N ALA A 15 -7.56 17.26 3.98
CA ALA A 15 -8.79 16.98 4.71
C ALA A 15 -9.13 18.12 5.66
N LYS A 16 -10.42 18.42 5.81
CA LYS A 16 -10.89 19.34 6.86
C LYS A 16 -10.67 18.69 8.23
N ARG A 17 -10.36 19.51 9.25
CA ARG A 17 -10.21 19.05 10.64
C ARG A 17 -11.40 18.19 11.11
N SER A 18 -12.61 18.58 10.74
CA SER A 18 -13.86 17.87 11.07
C SER A 18 -13.90 16.41 10.59
N VAL A 19 -13.08 16.04 9.60
CA VAL A 19 -12.95 14.64 9.18
C VAL A 19 -12.29 13.83 10.29
N PHE A 20 -11.17 14.30 10.83
CA PHE A 20 -10.45 13.64 11.93
C PHE A 20 -11.26 13.61 13.23
N GLU A 21 -12.02 14.67 13.51
CA GLU A 21 -12.94 14.70 14.65
C GLU A 21 -14.02 13.61 14.55
N ALA A 22 -14.45 13.28 13.33
CA ALA A 22 -15.50 12.29 13.08
C ALA A 22 -14.99 10.84 13.00
N VAL A 23 -13.78 10.61 12.44
CA VAL A 23 -13.26 9.26 12.16
C VAL A 23 -12.06 8.86 13.00
N GLY A 24 -11.51 9.79 13.77
CA GLY A 24 -10.25 9.62 14.49
C GLY A 24 -9.01 9.93 13.65
N LEU A 25 -7.85 9.77 14.28
CA LEU A 25 -6.54 9.86 13.64
C LEU A 25 -6.18 8.52 12.98
N PHE A 26 -4.98 8.45 12.40
CA PHE A 26 -4.44 7.19 11.89
C PHE A 26 -4.25 6.18 13.03
N ASP A 27 -4.57 4.92 12.77
CA ASP A 27 -4.40 3.83 13.74
C ASP A 27 -2.93 3.40 13.76
N GLU A 28 -2.20 3.83 14.79
CA GLU A 28 -0.78 3.52 14.98
C GLU A 28 -0.51 2.04 15.31
N SER A 29 -1.54 1.26 15.62
CA SER A 29 -1.40 -0.20 15.83
C SER A 29 -1.16 -0.97 14.53
N LEU A 30 -1.27 -0.33 13.36
CA LEU A 30 -0.92 -0.89 12.06
C LEU A 30 0.58 -0.75 11.79
N GLU A 31 1.38 -1.64 12.38
CA GLU A 31 2.85 -1.54 12.37
C GLU A 31 3.49 -1.73 10.97
N TRP A 32 2.79 -2.43 10.07
CA TRP A 32 3.38 -2.90 8.80
C TRP A 32 3.05 -2.00 7.61
N SER A 33 1.80 -1.55 7.49
CA SER A 33 1.22 -0.67 6.46
C SER A 33 -0.32 -0.68 6.60
N GLY A 34 -1.02 0.16 5.84
CA GLY A 34 -2.47 0.08 5.64
C GLY A 34 -3.26 1.07 6.48
N GLU A 35 -2.56 1.91 7.23
CA GLU A 35 -3.11 3.03 7.99
C GLU A 35 -3.89 3.99 7.08
N ASP A 36 -3.37 4.24 5.89
CA ASP A 36 -3.97 5.06 4.86
C ASP A 36 -5.25 4.43 4.28
N ASP A 37 -5.21 3.13 3.93
CA ASP A 37 -6.36 2.36 3.46
C ASP A 37 -7.45 2.29 4.54
N LEU A 38 -7.08 2.04 5.80
CA LEU A 38 -8.02 2.02 6.91
C LEU A 38 -8.67 3.39 7.11
N PHE A 39 -7.87 4.46 7.22
CA PHE A 39 -8.37 5.82 7.37
C PHE A 39 -9.32 6.20 6.24
N ALA A 40 -8.91 6.00 4.98
CA ALA A 40 -9.73 6.35 3.83
C ALA A 40 -11.05 5.55 3.79
N ARG A 41 -11.03 4.26 4.16
CA ARG A 41 -12.27 3.46 4.27
C ARG A 41 -13.18 3.96 5.39
N GLN A 42 -12.63 4.43 6.52
CA GLN A 42 -13.41 5.02 7.60
C GLN A 42 -14.05 6.35 7.17
N VAL A 43 -13.32 7.21 6.46
CA VAL A 43 -13.84 8.45 5.86
C VAL A 43 -15.03 8.16 4.93
N LEU A 44 -14.90 7.16 4.05
CA LEU A 44 -15.99 6.75 3.16
C LEU A 44 -17.18 6.14 3.93
N LYS A 45 -16.92 5.33 4.96
CA LYS A 45 -17.97 4.77 5.84
C LYS A 45 -18.73 5.87 6.58
N ALA A 46 -18.05 6.94 6.99
CA ALA A 46 -18.62 8.15 7.58
C ALA A 46 -19.31 9.09 6.57
N ARG A 47 -19.44 8.66 5.30
CA ARG A 47 -20.17 9.37 4.23
C ARG A 47 -19.61 10.74 3.87
N PHE A 48 -18.34 11.02 4.18
CA PHE A 48 -17.68 12.19 3.64
C PHE A 48 -17.55 12.10 2.11
N ARG A 49 -17.71 13.24 1.44
CA ARG A 49 -17.45 13.35 0.01
C ARG A 49 -15.96 13.51 -0.22
N VAL A 50 -15.40 12.66 -1.08
CA VAL A 50 -14.02 12.74 -1.53
C VAL A 50 -14.04 13.31 -2.94
N TRP A 51 -13.21 14.32 -3.19
CA TRP A 51 -13.07 14.97 -4.49
C TRP A 51 -11.66 14.78 -5.00
N PHE A 52 -11.53 14.60 -6.31
CA PHE A 52 -10.26 14.55 -7.00
C PHE A 52 -10.06 15.86 -7.79
N THR A 53 -8.84 16.39 -7.78
CA THR A 53 -8.46 17.50 -8.66
C THR A 53 -7.23 17.08 -9.47
N PRO A 54 -7.30 17.07 -10.82
CA PRO A 54 -6.17 16.70 -11.65
C PRO A 54 -5.01 17.70 -11.56
N ARG A 55 -5.24 18.88 -10.94
CA ARG A 55 -4.22 19.91 -10.73
C ARG A 55 -3.34 19.68 -9.49
N SER A 56 -3.74 18.80 -8.57
CA SER A 56 -2.91 18.45 -7.41
C SER A 56 -1.97 17.31 -7.81
N VAL A 57 -0.82 17.68 -8.37
CA VAL A 57 0.19 16.72 -8.82
C VAL A 57 1.33 16.67 -7.82
N VAL A 58 1.67 15.47 -7.35
CA VAL A 58 2.86 15.22 -6.53
C VAL A 58 3.77 14.25 -7.28
N HIS A 59 5.00 14.66 -7.52
CA HIS A 59 6.01 13.82 -8.18
C HIS A 59 6.76 12.98 -7.13
N HIS A 60 6.43 11.69 -7.07
CA HIS A 60 7.11 10.76 -6.16
C HIS A 60 8.38 10.19 -6.81
N LEU A 61 9.55 10.53 -6.26
CA LEU A 61 10.81 9.90 -6.67
C LEU A 61 10.85 8.45 -6.19
N ILE A 62 10.95 7.51 -7.13
CA ILE A 62 11.04 6.07 -6.85
C ILE A 62 12.50 5.65 -6.95
N PRO A 63 13.16 5.26 -5.84
CA PRO A 63 14.51 4.71 -5.88
C PRO A 63 14.61 3.48 -6.78
N ALA A 64 15.76 3.28 -7.41
CA ALA A 64 15.99 2.17 -8.35
C ALA A 64 15.79 0.81 -7.68
N TYR A 65 16.20 0.65 -6.42
CA TYR A 65 15.98 -0.60 -5.68
C TYR A 65 14.49 -0.98 -5.57
N ARG A 66 13.56 -0.01 -5.64
CA ARG A 66 12.11 -0.27 -5.59
C ARG A 66 11.52 -0.83 -6.90
N LEU A 67 12.32 -0.94 -7.95
CA LEU A 67 11.94 -1.56 -9.23
C LEU A 67 12.51 -2.98 -9.38
N THR A 68 13.04 -3.54 -8.30
CA THR A 68 13.65 -4.88 -8.27
C THR A 68 12.64 -5.97 -7.92
N PRO A 69 12.81 -7.22 -8.44
CA PRO A 69 12.01 -8.36 -8.02
C PRO A 69 11.98 -8.59 -6.50
N GLU A 70 13.09 -8.30 -5.82
CA GLU A 70 13.27 -8.44 -4.38
C GLU A 70 12.35 -7.45 -3.64
N PHE A 71 12.32 -6.20 -4.07
CA PHE A 71 11.39 -5.22 -3.52
C PHE A 71 9.94 -5.61 -3.81
N PHE A 72 9.61 -6.05 -5.04
CA PHE A 72 8.26 -6.49 -5.37
C PHE A 72 7.78 -7.68 -4.53
N ARG A 73 8.69 -8.60 -4.19
CA ARG A 73 8.42 -9.66 -3.24
C ARG A 73 8.15 -9.10 -1.85
N TRP A 74 9.05 -8.27 -1.35
CA TRP A 74 8.94 -7.68 -0.01
C TRP A 74 7.63 -6.90 0.17
N ILE A 75 7.30 -6.01 -0.78
CA ILE A 75 6.06 -5.21 -0.71
C ILE A 75 4.82 -6.09 -0.84
N SER A 76 4.83 -7.12 -1.68
CA SER A 76 3.67 -8.02 -1.85
C SER A 76 3.36 -8.78 -0.57
N LEU A 77 4.39 -9.26 0.12
CA LEU A 77 4.24 -9.96 1.39
C LEU A 77 3.71 -9.01 2.49
N ARG A 78 4.30 -7.82 2.61
CA ARG A 78 3.85 -6.80 3.57
C ARG A 78 2.41 -6.35 3.34
N VAL A 79 2.03 -6.11 2.07
CA VAL A 79 0.67 -5.73 1.70
C VAL A 79 -0.33 -6.84 2.03
N GLY A 80 0.05 -8.11 1.92
CA GLY A 80 -0.85 -9.21 2.30
C GLY A 80 -1.21 -9.17 3.79
N VAL A 81 -0.22 -8.95 4.66
CA VAL A 81 -0.40 -8.77 6.11
C VAL A 81 -1.33 -7.58 6.39
N ALA A 82 -0.94 -6.39 5.93
CA ALA A 82 -1.70 -5.15 6.13
C ALA A 82 -3.17 -5.30 5.66
N LEU A 83 -3.40 -5.98 4.54
CA LEU A 83 -4.75 -6.17 4.02
C LEU A 83 -5.64 -7.07 4.87
N ALA A 84 -5.10 -8.12 5.45
CA ALA A 84 -5.87 -8.99 6.33
C ALA A 84 -6.25 -8.24 7.61
N GLU A 85 -5.31 -7.48 8.18
CA GLU A 85 -5.54 -6.61 9.32
C GLU A 85 -6.61 -5.53 9.07
N VAL A 86 -6.48 -4.76 7.99
CA VAL A 86 -7.46 -3.74 7.62
C VAL A 86 -8.83 -4.35 7.31
N ASP A 87 -8.89 -5.45 6.54
CA ASP A 87 -10.15 -6.12 6.26
C ASP A 87 -10.80 -6.67 7.55
N CYS A 88 -10.00 -7.14 8.52
CA CYS A 88 -10.49 -7.67 9.79
C CYS A 88 -11.12 -6.55 10.63
N ARG A 89 -10.44 -5.40 10.78
CA ARG A 89 -10.98 -4.22 11.47
C ARG A 89 -12.25 -3.70 10.80
N MET A 90 -12.31 -3.72 9.47
CA MET A 90 -13.43 -3.14 8.72
C MET A 90 -14.64 -4.08 8.55
N ARG A 91 -14.43 -5.40 8.48
CA ARG A 91 -15.46 -6.38 8.07
C ARG A 91 -15.62 -7.54 9.06
N GLY A 92 -14.73 -7.67 10.04
CA GLY A 92 -14.72 -8.76 11.01
C GLY A 92 -14.08 -10.05 10.50
N ARG A 93 -13.77 -10.94 11.45
CA ARG A 93 -12.98 -12.17 11.24
C ARG A 93 -13.57 -13.12 10.20
N ALA A 94 -14.89 -13.36 10.24
CA ALA A 94 -15.56 -14.29 9.32
C ALA A 94 -15.43 -13.85 7.85
N ALA A 95 -15.55 -12.54 7.59
CA ALA A 95 -15.39 -12.01 6.24
C ALA A 95 -13.95 -12.17 5.73
N VAL A 96 -12.95 -12.00 6.59
CA VAL A 96 -11.54 -12.20 6.22
C VAL A 96 -11.23 -13.66 5.94
N LEU A 97 -11.77 -14.60 6.72
CA LEU A 97 -11.64 -16.04 6.44
C LEU A 97 -12.20 -16.42 5.07
N ALA A 98 -13.41 -15.95 4.74
CA ALA A 98 -14.00 -16.17 3.42
C ALA A 98 -13.15 -15.57 2.29
N ARG A 99 -12.57 -14.38 2.50
CA ARG A 99 -11.67 -13.73 1.53
C ARG A 99 -10.34 -14.44 1.39
N ALA A 100 -9.78 -14.99 2.47
CA ALA A 100 -8.59 -15.82 2.43
C ALA A 100 -8.83 -17.07 1.58
N ALA A 101 -9.94 -17.78 1.82
CA ALA A 101 -10.34 -18.93 1.01
C ALA A 101 -10.51 -18.55 -0.48
N ALA A 102 -11.22 -17.45 -0.77
CA ALA A 102 -11.39 -16.97 -2.15
C ALA A 102 -10.05 -16.63 -2.83
N ARG A 103 -9.10 -16.03 -2.10
CA ARG A 103 -7.75 -15.75 -2.61
C ARG A 103 -6.97 -17.03 -2.91
N LEU A 104 -7.09 -18.08 -2.09
CA LEU A 104 -6.47 -19.38 -2.36
C LEU A 104 -7.06 -20.03 -3.61
N VAL A 105 -8.38 -19.93 -3.81
CA VAL A 105 -9.04 -20.38 -5.05
C VAL A 105 -8.50 -19.62 -6.26
N LEU A 106 -8.37 -18.29 -6.19
CA LEU A 106 -7.77 -17.50 -7.27
C LEU A 106 -6.30 -17.87 -7.52
N VAL A 107 -5.53 -18.19 -6.47
CA VAL A 107 -4.17 -18.69 -6.64
C VAL A 107 -4.17 -20.00 -7.42
N ALA A 108 -5.01 -20.96 -7.04
CA ALA A 108 -5.05 -22.28 -7.68
C ALA A 108 -5.57 -22.24 -9.12
N LEU A 109 -6.65 -21.47 -9.37
CA LEU A 109 -7.36 -21.49 -10.65
C LEU A 109 -6.86 -20.44 -11.65
N VAL A 110 -6.25 -19.34 -11.18
CA VAL A 110 -5.87 -18.20 -12.02
C VAL A 110 -4.36 -17.98 -11.98
N HIS A 111 -3.80 -17.67 -10.82
CA HIS A 111 -2.42 -17.18 -10.75
C HIS A 111 -1.37 -18.28 -10.96
N ALA A 112 -1.58 -19.49 -10.46
CA ALA A 112 -0.64 -20.59 -10.65
C ALA A 112 -0.59 -21.07 -12.12
N PRO A 113 -1.72 -21.32 -12.81
CA PRO A 113 -1.69 -21.65 -14.23
C PRO A 113 -1.06 -20.55 -15.08
N GLN A 114 -1.41 -19.28 -14.83
CA GLN A 114 -0.83 -18.14 -15.55
C GLN A 114 0.67 -17.99 -15.29
N LEU A 115 1.14 -18.29 -14.08
CA LEU A 115 2.57 -18.30 -13.77
C LEU A 115 3.30 -19.40 -14.55
N LEU A 116 2.72 -20.59 -14.67
CA LEU A 116 3.29 -21.68 -15.46
C LEU A 116 3.34 -21.31 -16.94
N ALA A 117 2.26 -20.73 -17.48
CA ALA A 117 2.21 -20.25 -18.86
C ALA A 117 3.26 -19.16 -19.12
N ALA A 118 3.36 -18.14 -18.25
CA ALA A 118 4.34 -17.06 -18.37
C ALA A 118 5.79 -17.58 -18.33
N LYS A 119 6.06 -18.60 -17.51
CA LYS A 119 7.37 -19.26 -17.50
C LYS A 119 7.64 -20.01 -18.81
N ALA A 120 6.66 -20.71 -19.35
CA ALA A 120 6.79 -21.44 -20.60
C ALA A 120 7.02 -20.51 -21.81
N THR A 121 6.41 -19.31 -21.80
CA THR A 121 6.60 -18.30 -22.85
C THR A 121 7.82 -17.39 -22.63
N GLY A 122 8.51 -17.51 -21.50
CA GLY A 122 9.65 -16.65 -21.15
C GLY A 122 9.26 -15.23 -20.75
N ASP A 123 7.98 -14.93 -20.52
CA ASP A 123 7.50 -13.62 -20.09
C ASP A 123 7.81 -13.39 -18.61
N LYS A 124 8.95 -12.75 -18.36
CA LYS A 124 9.44 -12.43 -17.01
C LYS A 124 8.53 -11.46 -16.26
N ALA A 125 7.92 -10.49 -16.97
CA ALA A 125 7.08 -9.47 -16.35
C ALA A 125 5.77 -10.08 -15.86
N ALA A 126 5.10 -10.86 -16.71
CA ALA A 126 3.90 -11.60 -16.32
C ALA A 126 4.20 -12.59 -15.19
N ALA A 127 5.33 -13.32 -15.26
CA ALA A 127 5.71 -14.25 -14.20
C ALA A 127 5.93 -13.55 -12.84
N LEU A 128 6.58 -12.38 -12.84
CA LEU A 128 6.79 -11.60 -11.63
C LEU A 128 5.48 -11.07 -11.04
N ASP A 129 4.59 -10.55 -11.88
CA ASP A 129 3.29 -10.06 -11.44
C ASP A 129 2.41 -11.17 -10.84
N ARG A 130 2.39 -12.36 -11.46
CA ARG A 130 1.69 -13.53 -10.89
C ARG A 130 2.32 -14.00 -9.58
N ARG A 131 3.64 -13.94 -9.44
CA ARG A 131 4.33 -14.21 -8.15
C ARG A 131 3.91 -13.22 -7.07
N CYS A 132 3.81 -11.93 -7.39
CA CYS A 132 3.34 -10.90 -6.46
C CYS A 132 1.92 -11.18 -5.96
N ALA A 133 1.01 -11.57 -6.85
CA ALA A 133 -0.34 -11.97 -6.47
C ALA A 133 -0.36 -13.16 -5.50
N ILE A 134 0.45 -14.19 -5.76
CA ILE A 134 0.57 -15.39 -4.92
C ILE A 134 1.17 -15.04 -3.55
N TRP A 135 2.27 -14.30 -3.49
CA TRP A 135 2.91 -13.89 -2.23
C TRP A 135 1.97 -13.09 -1.33
N ARG A 136 1.20 -12.18 -1.92
CA ARG A 136 0.19 -11.39 -1.22
C ARG A 136 -0.98 -12.26 -0.71
N ALA A 137 -1.45 -13.22 -1.49
CA ALA A 137 -2.49 -14.16 -1.06
C ALA A 137 -2.01 -15.07 0.08
N MET A 138 -0.76 -15.54 0.01
CA MET A 138 -0.14 -16.38 1.04
C MET A 138 -0.04 -15.66 2.39
N THR A 139 0.49 -14.44 2.40
CA THR A 139 0.63 -13.64 3.63
C THR A 139 -0.70 -13.15 4.17
N TYR A 140 -1.64 -12.76 3.31
CA TYR A 140 -3.02 -12.48 3.73
C TYR A 140 -3.65 -13.67 4.46
N THR A 141 -3.49 -14.87 3.91
CA THR A 141 -4.04 -16.10 4.51
C THR A 141 -3.37 -16.39 5.84
N TYR A 142 -2.04 -16.31 5.90
CA TYR A 142 -1.29 -16.55 7.13
C TYR A 142 -1.67 -15.56 8.24
N GLU A 143 -1.77 -14.28 7.91
CA GLU A 143 -2.25 -13.23 8.83
C GLU A 143 -3.67 -13.52 9.32
N THR A 144 -4.56 -13.91 8.41
CA THR A 144 -5.93 -14.29 8.76
C THR A 144 -5.99 -15.42 9.78
N LEU A 145 -5.13 -16.44 9.60
CA LEU A 145 -5.05 -17.58 10.52
C LEU A 145 -4.51 -17.15 11.89
N PHE A 146 -3.53 -16.27 11.94
CA PHE A 146 -3.03 -15.69 13.20
C PHE A 146 -4.09 -14.87 13.93
N LEU A 147 -4.82 -14.00 13.22
CA LEU A 147 -5.90 -13.18 13.79
C LEU A 147 -7.06 -14.01 14.36
N PHE A 148 -7.18 -15.28 13.94
CA PHE A 148 -8.19 -16.22 14.42
C PHE A 148 -7.66 -17.15 15.52
N ALA A 149 -6.44 -17.67 15.36
CA ALA A 149 -5.83 -18.65 16.26
C ALA A 149 -4.34 -18.33 16.53
N PRO A 150 -4.04 -17.26 17.30
CA PRO A 150 -2.69 -16.74 17.45
C PRO A 150 -1.73 -17.72 18.12
N ARG A 151 -2.25 -18.60 19.00
CA ARG A 151 -1.47 -19.65 19.66
C ARG A 151 -1.02 -20.78 18.72
N LEU A 152 -1.77 -21.02 17.64
CA LEU A 152 -1.45 -22.07 16.66
C LEU A 152 -0.58 -21.55 15.51
N PHE A 153 -0.56 -20.23 15.28
CA PHE A 153 0.15 -19.58 14.17
C PHE A 153 1.01 -18.39 14.63
N PRO A 154 1.97 -18.56 15.57
CA PRO A 154 2.75 -17.45 16.11
C PRO A 154 3.56 -16.70 15.04
N GLN A 155 3.61 -15.37 15.14
CA GLN A 155 4.16 -14.47 14.12
C GLN A 155 5.55 -13.88 14.38
N GLU A 156 6.09 -14.07 15.60
CA GLU A 156 7.06 -13.16 16.23
C GLU A 156 8.37 -12.90 15.47
N ARG A 157 8.78 -13.73 14.51
CA ARG A 157 10.01 -13.50 13.71
C ARG A 157 9.78 -13.10 12.26
N ARG A 158 8.60 -13.32 11.70
CA ARG A 158 8.38 -13.17 10.25
C ARG A 158 8.01 -11.74 9.85
N LEU A 159 7.48 -10.95 10.77
CA LEU A 159 6.93 -9.63 10.45
C LEU A 159 7.93 -8.49 10.63
N GLU A 160 8.94 -8.64 11.49
CA GLU A 160 10.03 -7.66 11.69
C GLU A 160 10.68 -7.20 10.38
N GLN A 161 10.88 -8.11 9.42
CA GLN A 161 11.42 -7.77 8.10
C GLN A 161 10.51 -6.82 7.29
N PHE A 162 9.24 -6.68 7.65
CA PHE A 162 8.25 -5.84 6.97
C PHE A 162 8.00 -4.50 7.67
N LYS A 163 8.74 -4.16 8.74
CA LYS A 163 8.65 -2.85 9.37
C LYS A 163 8.79 -1.74 8.33
N LEU A 164 8.00 -0.68 8.51
CA LEU A 164 8.02 0.48 7.62
C LEU A 164 9.45 1.01 7.47
N ARG A 165 9.93 1.16 6.22
CA ARG A 165 11.29 1.62 5.86
C ARG A 165 12.43 0.63 6.10
N ALA A 166 12.17 -0.58 6.62
CA ALA A 166 13.19 -1.62 6.74
C ALA A 166 13.83 -1.97 5.39
N GLU A 167 13.07 -1.83 4.29
CA GLU A 167 13.58 -2.07 2.94
C GLU A 167 14.76 -1.17 2.57
N ARG A 168 14.86 0.03 3.15
CA ARG A 168 15.95 0.96 2.86
C ARG A 168 17.28 0.42 3.36
N GLN A 169 17.25 -0.28 4.49
CA GLN A 169 18.43 -0.86 5.12
C GLN A 169 18.77 -2.23 4.51
N SER A 170 17.78 -2.99 4.03
CA SER A 170 18.00 -4.34 3.51
C SER A 170 18.17 -4.41 1.99
N LEU A 171 17.51 -3.53 1.22
CA LEU A 171 17.50 -3.53 -0.25
C LEU A 171 18.09 -2.27 -0.86
N GLY A 172 18.07 -1.14 -0.13
CA GLY A 172 18.61 0.14 -0.59
C GLY A 172 20.11 0.36 -0.32
N VAL A 173 20.83 -0.68 0.11
CA VAL A 173 22.26 -0.57 0.43
C VAL A 173 23.05 -0.26 -0.84
N GLY A 174 23.74 0.88 -0.86
CA GLY A 174 24.59 1.32 -1.97
C GLY A 174 23.94 2.32 -2.93
N GLU A 175 22.66 2.69 -2.75
CA GLU A 175 22.04 3.75 -3.54
C GLU A 175 22.36 5.13 -2.93
N ALA A 176 23.07 5.98 -3.68
CA ALA A 176 23.31 7.37 -3.27
C ALA A 176 21.96 8.08 -3.11
N ARG A 177 21.78 8.86 -2.03
CA ARG A 177 20.60 9.72 -1.92
C ARG A 177 20.56 10.65 -3.15
N PRO A 178 19.44 10.74 -3.88
CA PRO A 178 19.29 11.80 -4.85
C PRO A 178 19.48 13.12 -4.09
N ARG A 179 20.44 13.95 -4.53
CA ARG A 179 20.54 15.32 -4.02
C ARG A 179 19.23 15.99 -4.40
N CYS A 180 18.51 16.55 -3.43
CA CYS A 180 17.60 17.62 -3.80
C CYS A 180 18.50 18.70 -4.41
N SER A 181 18.27 19.05 -5.67
CA SER A 181 18.88 20.26 -6.21
C SER A 181 18.42 21.40 -5.32
N GLU A 182 19.37 22.10 -4.69
CA GLU A 182 19.09 23.34 -3.96
C GLU A 182 18.66 24.46 -4.93
N ASP A 183 18.81 24.22 -6.24
CA ASP A 183 18.31 25.07 -7.32
C ASP A 183 16.80 24.86 -7.50
N GLY A 184 16.02 25.39 -6.55
CA GLY A 184 14.72 25.95 -6.91
C GLY A 184 14.94 27.11 -7.89
N PRO A 185 13.96 27.47 -8.74
CA PRO A 185 14.06 28.72 -9.47
C PRO A 185 14.06 29.85 -8.43
N ASP A 186 15.24 30.38 -8.15
CA ASP A 186 15.40 31.72 -7.61
C ASP A 186 14.67 32.69 -8.55
N ASP A 187 13.98 33.65 -7.94
CA ASP A 187 13.44 34.86 -8.57
C ASP A 187 12.24 34.70 -9.51
N VAL A 188 11.05 34.53 -8.92
CA VAL A 188 9.87 35.22 -9.45
C VAL A 188 9.88 36.62 -8.85
N GLU A 189 10.44 37.58 -9.58
CA GLU A 189 10.26 39.00 -9.31
C GLU A 189 8.75 39.28 -9.19
N HIS A 190 8.31 39.62 -7.97
CA HIS A 190 7.01 40.26 -7.77
C HIS A 190 7.13 41.70 -8.29
N SER A 191 6.91 41.88 -9.59
CA SER A 191 6.59 43.19 -10.16
C SER A 191 5.25 43.64 -9.57
N THR A 192 5.34 44.50 -8.56
CA THR A 192 4.23 45.30 -8.07
C THR A 192 4.14 46.54 -8.96
N GLU A 193 3.58 46.37 -10.15
CA GLU A 193 3.08 47.52 -10.89
C GLU A 193 1.73 47.93 -10.28
N GLY A 194 1.72 49.16 -9.74
CA GLY A 194 0.60 49.77 -9.07
C GLY A 194 -0.61 49.92 -9.99
N VAL A 195 -1.78 49.61 -9.44
CA VAL A 195 -3.04 50.08 -9.97
C VAL A 195 -3.38 51.36 -9.20
N GLU A 196 -2.90 52.50 -9.71
CA GLU A 196 -3.61 53.76 -9.57
C GLU A 196 -4.56 53.89 -10.79
N THR A 197 -5.86 53.73 -10.55
CA THR A 197 -6.97 54.64 -10.93
C THR A 197 -8.31 53.95 -10.72
#